data_AF-A0A662PNZ0-F1
#
_entry.id   AF-A0A662PNZ0-F1
#
_cell.length_a   1.000
_cell.length_b   1.000
_cell.length_c   1.000
_cell.angle_alpha   90.00
_cell.angle_beta   90.00
_cell.angle_gamma   90.00
#
_symmetry.space_group_name_H-M   'P 1'
#
loop_
_entity.id
_entity.type
_entity.pdbx_description
1 polymer ?
#
loop_
_entity_poly.entity_id
_entity_poly.type
_entity_poly.pdbx_seq_one_letter_code
_entity_poly.pdbx_strand_id
1 'polypeptide(L)' 'ELEVDPRYQVDPWKRELKEFWKIKRKAELEAFSRYGLDFIVKEFLPERLAELQKR' A
#
# COMPACT_ATOMS: atom_id res chain seq x y z
N GLU A 1 12.26 13.12 5.51
CA GLU A 1 11.55 13.21 6.82
C GLU A 1 11.07 11.85 7.30
N LEU A 2 10.18 11.15 6.59
CA LEU A 2 9.70 9.82 7.02
C LEU A 2 10.82 8.77 7.15
N GLU A 3 11.83 8.80 6.28
CA GLU A 3 12.97 7.87 6.36
C GLU A 3 13.89 8.07 7.56
N VAL A 4 13.81 9.20 8.27
CA VAL A 4 14.60 9.44 9.49
C VAL A 4 13.75 9.33 10.75
N ASP A 5 12.44 9.23 10.61
CA ASP A 5 11.50 9.09 11.72
C ASP A 5 11.60 7.66 12.32
N PRO A 6 11.85 7.50 13.63
CA PRO A 6 11.98 6.21 14.30
C PRO A 6 10.79 5.26 14.06
N ARG A 7 9.58 5.80 13.88
CA ARG A 7 8.34 5.01 13.69
C ARG A 7 8.32 4.24 12.37
N TYR A 8 9.10 4.68 11.38
CA TYR A 8 9.16 4.10 10.04
C TYR A 8 10.46 3.31 9.78
N GLN A 9 11.29 3.09 10.81
CA GLN A 9 12.59 2.40 10.67
C GLN A 9 12.49 0.88 10.62
N VAL A 10 11.31 0.32 10.86
CA VAL A 10 11.06 -1.13 10.86
C VAL A 10 10.17 -1.52 9.68
N ASP A 11 10.21 -2.79 9.31
CA ASP A 11 9.30 -3.32 8.31
C ASP A 11 7.86 -3.38 8.86
N PRO A 12 6.85 -3.11 8.01
CA PRO A 12 6.94 -2.97 6.55
C PRO A 12 7.37 -1.57 6.06
N TRP A 13 7.34 -0.56 6.91
CA TRP A 13 7.46 0.85 6.51
C TRP A 13 8.80 1.20 5.84
N LYS A 14 9.91 0.68 6.37
CA LYS A 14 11.24 0.90 5.78
C LYS A 14 11.33 0.38 4.34
N ARG A 15 10.73 -0.78 4.06
CA ARG A 15 10.66 -1.35 2.70
C ARG A 15 9.81 -0.47 1.77
N GLU A 16 8.60 -0.10 2.20
CA GLU A 16 7.68 0.66 1.36
C GLU A 16 8.21 2.05 1.01
N LEU A 17 8.88 2.74 1.95
CA LEU A 17 9.52 4.04 1.70
C LEU A 17 10.63 3.94 0.65
N LYS A 18 11.47 2.89 0.73
CA LYS A 18 12.49 2.63 -0.29
C LYS A 18 11.89 2.36 -1.66
N GLU A 19 10.79 1.62 -1.73
CA GLU A 19 10.12 1.32 -3.00
C GLU A 19 9.50 2.57 -3.62
N PHE A 20 8.85 3.39 -2.80
CA PHE A 20 8.35 4.70 -3.24
C PHE A 20 9.46 5.57 -3.83
N TRP A 21 10.64 5.62 -3.22
CA TRP A 21 11.77 6.40 -3.74
C TRP A 21 12.36 5.88 -5.05
N LYS A 22 12.23 4.58 -5.35
CA LYS A 22 12.60 4.04 -6.66
C LYS A 22 11.60 4.46 -7.74
N ILE A 23 10.30 4.35 -7.44
CA ILE A 23 9.22 4.59 -8.41
C ILE A 23 8.94 6.08 -8.62
N LYS A 24 9.00 6.87 -7.55
CA LYS A 24 8.74 8.32 -7.49
C LYS A 24 7.39 8.74 -8.09
N ARG A 25 6.37 7.89 -7.95
CA ARG A 25 5.00 8.17 -8.39
C ARG A 25 4.01 7.87 -7.28
N LYS A 26 2.96 8.68 -7.20
CA LYS A 26 1.83 8.52 -6.28
C LYS A 26 0.65 7.88 -7.02
N ALA A 27 -0.19 7.21 -6.26
CA ALA A 27 -1.49 6.72 -6.71
C ALA A 27 -2.56 7.24 -5.75
N GLU A 28 -3.74 7.57 -6.30
CA GLU A 28 -4.89 8.03 -5.53
C GLU A 28 -5.82 6.85 -5.25
N LEU A 29 -6.56 6.90 -4.14
CA LEU A 29 -7.55 5.86 -3.81
C LEU A 29 -8.65 5.78 -4.89
N GLU A 30 -9.02 6.92 -5.46
CA GLU A 30 -10.01 7.03 -6.54
C GLU A 30 -9.56 6.32 -7.82
N ALA A 31 -8.26 6.03 -8.00
CA ALA A 31 -7.77 5.27 -9.15
C ALA A 31 -8.36 3.85 -9.24
N PHE A 32 -8.84 3.29 -8.12
CA PHE A 32 -9.57 2.02 -8.12
C PHE A 32 -10.90 2.07 -8.87
N SER A 33 -11.50 3.26 -9.03
CA SER A 33 -12.73 3.42 -9.82
C SER A 33 -12.58 2.96 -11.28
N ARG A 34 -11.33 2.92 -11.80
CA ARG A 34 -11.00 2.34 -13.11
C ARG A 34 -11.44 0.88 -13.24
N TYR A 35 -11.48 0.13 -12.14
CA TYR A 35 -11.85 -1.28 -12.11
C TYR A 35 -13.32 -1.52 -11.70
N GLY A 36 -14.09 -0.44 -11.47
CA GLY A 36 -15.46 -0.51 -10.99
C GLY A 36 -15.60 0.06 -9.57
N LEU A 37 -16.78 0.63 -9.27
CA LEU A 37 -17.03 1.29 -7.99
C LEU A 37 -17.08 0.31 -6.81
N ASP A 38 -17.36 -0.97 -7.06
CA ASP A 38 -17.45 -2.05 -6.08
C ASP A 38 -16.16 -2.88 -5.95
N PHE A 39 -15.16 -2.63 -6.80
CA PHE A 39 -13.89 -3.38 -6.86
C PHE A 39 -13.18 -3.46 -5.51
N ILE A 40 -13.12 -2.35 -4.77
CA ILE A 40 -12.42 -2.27 -3.48
C ILE A 40 -13.00 -3.31 -2.50
N VAL A 41 -14.33 -3.41 -2.44
CA VAL A 41 -15.03 -4.26 -1.48
C VAL A 41 -15.04 -5.72 -1.92
N LYS A 42 -15.24 -5.97 -3.21
CA LYS A 42 -15.41 -7.32 -3.75
C LYS A 42 -14.10 -8.06 -3.97
N GLU A 43 -13.02 -7.36 -4.31
CA GLU A 43 -11.78 -7.98 -4.78
C GLU A 43 -10.58 -7.56 -3.93
N PHE A 44 -10.24 -6.26 -3.91
CA PHE A 44 -8.99 -5.77 -3.32
C PHE A 44 -8.88 -6.04 -1.82
N LEU A 45 -9.90 -5.68 -1.03
CA LEU A 45 -9.86 -5.85 0.42
C LEU A 45 -9.83 -7.33 0.85
N PRO A 46 -10.69 -8.23 0.32
CA PRO A 46 -10.62 -9.66 0.64
C PRO A 46 -9.25 -10.27 0.34
N GLU A 47 -8.68 -9.98 -0.84
CA GLU A 47 -7.36 -10.48 -1.24
C GLU A 47 -6.28 -9.98 -0.27
N ARG A 48 -6.25 -8.66 -0.03
CA ARG A 48 -5.22 -8.05 0.81
C ARG A 48 -5.26 -8.53 2.26
N LEU A 49 -6.46 -8.69 2.83
CA LEU A 49 -6.61 -9.19 4.19
C LEU A 49 -6.16 -10.65 4.29
N ALA A 50 -6.46 -11.48 3.29
CA ALA A 50 -6.00 -12.87 3.25
C ALA A 50 -4.47 -12.96 3.16
N GLU A 51 -3.80 -12.07 2.43
CA GLU A 51 -2.32 -11.99 2.41
C GLU A 51 -1.73 -11.62 3.77
N LEU A 52 -2.35 -10.66 4.47
CA LEU A 52 -1.90 -10.21 5.78
C LEU A 52 -2.08 -11.30 6.85
N GLN A 53 -3.15 -12.09 6.77
CA GLN A 53 -3.39 -13.21 7.69
C GLN A 53 -2.44 -14.40 7.47
N LYS A 54 -1.86 -14.53 6.27
CA LYS A 54 -0.88 -15.58 5.93
C LYS A 54 0.53 -15.27 6.42
N ARG A 55 0.80 -14.03 6.82
CA ARG A 55 2.09 -13.56 7.35
C ARG A 55 2.13 -13.68 8.87
#